data_AF-A0A815DKT0-F1
#
_entry.id   AF-A0A815DKT0-F1
#
_cell.length_a   1.000
_cell.length_b   1.000
_cell.length_c   1.000
_cell.angle_alpha   90.00
_cell.angle_beta   90.00
_cell.angle_gamma   90.00
#
_symmetry.space_group_name_H-M   'P 1'
#
loop_
_entity.id
_entity.type
_entity.pdbx_description
1 polymer ?
#
loop_
_entity_poly.entity_id
_entity_poly.type
_entity_poly.pdbx_seq_one_letter_code
_entity_poly.pdbx_strand_id
1 'polypeptide(L)'
;MKGRNKNLSCRGKLRDTVLDWEDPLPELALKLSEQHCAKADLCICLGTSLQIRPCRDLPRKTKKNGGKLVIINLQKTSLDSLANLIIHERCDYVMKYILEKLNLEFDEKSTLFNISKYSHVKKVILLYGKSKSGKDYIGKKLIEQFPALLLHINESLKVEYDKIHNEDLSDTYQKNMIKWEEEKCREDPTRFCRIMIEQNDQLCLSYPIWIISDIKLYREIEFFKTYFHDRLLIIHIEASNDIRQKRGWNLQSDIDYSELDKNIPWSFVFFNNEQDNFNEQMNDLMKIINS
;
A
#
# COMPACT_ATOMS: atom_id res chain seq x y z
N MET A 1 -32.15 19.90 23.07
CA MET A 1 -31.21 19.32 22.10
C MET A 1 -30.20 18.45 22.87
N LYS A 2 -30.31 17.12 22.79
CA LYS A 2 -29.37 16.20 23.43
C LYS A 2 -28.21 15.92 22.46
N GLY A 3 -26.98 16.23 22.88
CA GLY A 3 -25.76 16.00 22.11
C GLY A 3 -25.53 14.52 21.84
N ARG A 4 -25.28 14.16 20.57
CA ARG A 4 -24.90 12.81 20.17
C ARG A 4 -23.44 12.55 20.55
N ASN A 5 -23.22 11.50 21.34
CA ASN A 5 -21.91 10.92 21.66
C ASN A 5 -21.16 10.55 20.36
N LYS A 6 -19.94 11.08 20.18
CA LYS A 6 -19.09 10.86 19.00
C LYS A 6 -18.28 9.55 19.00
N ASN A 7 -18.48 8.67 20.00
CA ASN A 7 -17.65 7.46 20.22
C ASN A 7 -18.37 6.13 19.96
N LEU A 8 -19.47 6.10 19.20
CA LEU A 8 -20.09 4.85 18.76
C LEU A 8 -19.58 4.50 17.36
N SER A 9 -18.86 3.39 17.23
CA SER A 9 -18.51 2.81 15.94
C SER A 9 -19.77 2.51 15.13
N CYS A 10 -19.73 2.75 13.82
CA CYS A 10 -20.89 2.51 12.96
C CYS A 10 -21.25 1.02 12.97
N ARG A 11 -22.53 0.69 13.17
CA ARG A 11 -23.02 -0.70 13.18
C ARG A 11 -23.60 -1.11 11.81
N GLY A 12 -23.25 -0.38 10.76
CA GLY A 12 -23.73 -0.65 9.41
C GLY A 12 -23.14 -1.96 8.88
N LYS A 13 -23.94 -2.75 8.17
CA LYS A 13 -23.42 -3.91 7.43
C LYS A 13 -22.66 -3.39 6.21
N LEU A 14 -21.41 -3.80 6.07
CA LEU A 14 -20.66 -3.59 4.83
C LEU A 14 -21.36 -4.34 3.69
N ARG A 15 -21.41 -3.72 2.51
CA ARG A 15 -21.95 -4.29 1.28
C ARG A 15 -20.92 -4.10 0.19
N ASP A 16 -20.89 -5.03 -0.75
CA ASP A 16 -20.11 -4.88 -1.96
C ASP A 16 -20.59 -3.65 -2.74
N THR A 17 -19.66 -3.01 -3.43
CA THR A 17 -19.90 -1.87 -4.33
C THR A 17 -20.06 -2.30 -5.79
N VAL A 18 -19.88 -3.60 -6.09
CA VAL A 18 -20.26 -4.16 -7.39
C VAL A 18 -21.76 -3.98 -7.58
N LEU A 19 -22.12 -3.36 -8.69
CA LEU A 19 -23.51 -3.10 -9.07
C LEU A 19 -24.04 -4.29 -9.85
N ASP A 20 -25.22 -4.76 -9.48
CA ASP A 20 -25.97 -5.73 -10.26
C ASP A 20 -26.72 -5.05 -11.42
N TRP A 21 -27.32 -5.85 -12.29
CA TRP A 21 -28.19 -5.33 -13.33
C TRP A 21 -29.33 -4.51 -12.71
N GLU A 22 -29.59 -3.33 -13.29
CA GLU A 22 -30.61 -2.37 -12.85
C GLU A 22 -30.31 -1.63 -11.53
N ASP A 23 -29.19 -1.90 -10.87
CA ASP A 23 -28.78 -1.13 -9.71
C ASP A 23 -28.50 0.34 -10.08
N PRO A 24 -28.91 1.29 -9.22
CA PRO A 24 -28.57 2.69 -9.42
C PRO A 24 -27.06 2.90 -9.23
N LEU A 25 -26.45 3.66 -10.14
CA LEU A 25 -25.09 4.14 -9.91
C LEU A 25 -25.01 4.99 -8.63
N PRO A 26 -23.86 5.00 -7.93
CA PRO A 26 -23.65 5.88 -6.79
C PRO A 26 -23.90 7.35 -7.17
N GLU A 27 -24.92 7.95 -6.56
CA GLU A 27 -25.45 9.26 -6.97
C GLU A 27 -24.38 10.36 -6.97
N LEU A 28 -23.56 10.41 -5.92
CA LEU A 28 -22.49 11.40 -5.81
C LEU A 28 -21.44 11.24 -6.91
N ALA A 29 -21.02 9.99 -7.18
CA ALA A 29 -20.03 9.72 -8.22
C ALA A 29 -20.58 10.10 -9.59
N LEU A 30 -21.81 9.68 -9.91
CA LEU A 30 -22.47 10.02 -11.17
C LEU A 30 -22.60 11.55 -11.33
N LYS A 31 -23.08 12.25 -10.31
CA LYS A 31 -23.23 13.72 -10.33
C LYS A 31 -21.90 14.43 -10.60
N LEU A 32 -20.83 14.00 -9.93
CA LEU A 32 -19.49 14.55 -10.14
C LEU A 32 -18.99 14.27 -11.56
N SER A 33 -19.14 13.03 -12.05
CA SER A 33 -18.77 12.66 -13.42
C SER A 33 -19.51 13.51 -14.46
N GLU A 34 -20.80 13.73 -14.28
CA GLU A 34 -21.59 14.58 -15.17
C GLU A 34 -21.10 16.03 -15.18
N GLN A 35 -20.77 16.59 -14.01
CA GLN A 35 -20.23 17.94 -13.88
C GLN A 35 -18.87 18.09 -14.55
N HIS A 36 -17.98 17.11 -14.37
CA HIS A 36 -16.66 17.11 -15.01
C HIS A 36 -16.78 16.98 -16.53
N CYS A 37 -17.58 16.04 -17.03
CA CYS A 37 -17.80 15.89 -18.47
C CYS A 37 -18.43 17.15 -19.09
N ALA A 38 -19.35 17.82 -18.40
CA ALA A 38 -19.93 19.06 -18.89
C ALA A 38 -18.89 20.20 -19.00
N LYS A 39 -17.86 20.24 -18.13
CA LYS A 39 -16.82 21.29 -18.14
C LYS A 39 -15.63 20.96 -19.04
N ALA A 40 -15.43 19.69 -19.36
CA ALA A 40 -14.29 19.25 -20.14
C ALA A 40 -14.34 19.79 -21.58
N ASP A 41 -13.19 20.23 -22.07
CA ASP A 41 -12.94 20.58 -23.48
C ASP A 41 -12.51 19.35 -24.31
N LEU A 42 -12.12 18.27 -23.63
CA LEU A 42 -11.75 16.97 -24.22
C LEU A 42 -12.24 15.83 -23.33
N CYS A 43 -12.93 14.85 -23.94
CA CYS A 43 -13.28 13.58 -23.31
C CYS A 43 -12.68 12.43 -24.10
N ILE A 44 -11.94 11.55 -23.42
CA ILE A 44 -11.32 10.37 -24.01
C ILE A 44 -11.98 9.12 -23.41
N CYS A 45 -12.61 8.31 -24.26
CA CYS A 45 -13.19 7.02 -23.86
C CYS A 45 -12.18 5.90 -24.16
N LEU A 46 -11.77 5.17 -23.12
CA LEU A 46 -10.78 4.08 -23.23
C LEU A 46 -11.45 2.73 -22.98
N GLY A 47 -11.33 1.78 -23.91
CA GLY A 47 -11.68 0.37 -23.68
C GLY A 47 -13.15 0.10 -23.35
N THR A 48 -14.07 0.95 -23.82
CA THR A 48 -15.51 0.82 -23.56
C THR A 48 -16.32 0.82 -24.85
N SER A 49 -17.30 -0.09 -24.93
CA SER A 49 -18.27 -0.13 -26.04
C SER A 49 -19.31 1.00 -26.00
N LEU A 50 -19.37 1.73 -24.86
CA LEU A 50 -20.33 2.79 -24.60
C LEU A 50 -21.78 2.33 -24.83
N GLN A 51 -22.16 1.16 -24.33
CA GLN A 51 -23.53 0.64 -24.50
C GLN A 51 -24.43 0.91 -23.29
N ILE A 52 -23.86 0.88 -22.09
CA ILE A 52 -24.62 0.93 -20.83
C ILE A 52 -24.92 2.37 -20.41
N ARG A 53 -26.18 2.64 -20.09
CA ARG A 53 -26.62 3.90 -19.48
C ARG A 53 -26.59 3.80 -17.95
N PRO A 54 -26.31 4.92 -17.25
CA PRO A 54 -26.13 6.28 -17.76
C PRO A 54 -24.70 6.62 -18.21
N CYS A 55 -23.69 5.78 -17.97
CA CYS A 55 -22.29 6.07 -18.29
C CYS A 55 -22.03 6.43 -19.76
N ARG A 56 -22.74 5.78 -20.69
CA ARG A 56 -22.70 6.10 -22.13
C ARG A 56 -23.02 7.58 -22.42
N ASP A 57 -23.85 8.24 -21.63
CA ASP A 57 -24.27 9.61 -21.92
C ASP A 57 -23.28 10.66 -21.38
N LEU A 58 -22.30 10.26 -20.55
CA LEU A 58 -21.28 11.17 -20.01
C LEU A 58 -20.44 11.84 -21.12
N PRO A 59 -19.85 11.11 -22.09
CA PRO A 59 -19.04 11.73 -23.14
C PRO A 59 -19.88 12.64 -24.07
N ARG A 60 -21.19 12.38 -24.17
CA ARG A 60 -22.11 13.25 -24.91
C ARG A 60 -22.24 14.63 -24.26
N LYS A 61 -22.10 14.74 -22.92
CA LYS A 61 -22.16 16.04 -22.23
C LYS A 61 -20.99 16.93 -22.65
N THR A 62 -19.78 16.37 -22.76
CA THR A 62 -18.60 17.08 -23.27
C THR A 62 -18.83 17.58 -24.68
N LYS A 63 -19.30 16.69 -25.58
CA LYS A 63 -19.60 17.05 -26.96
C LYS A 63 -20.66 18.16 -27.09
N LYS A 64 -21.72 18.09 -26.28
CA LYS A 64 -22.79 19.11 -26.27
C LYS A 64 -22.30 20.50 -25.88
N ASN A 65 -21.28 20.57 -25.02
CA ASN A 65 -20.69 21.83 -24.58
C ASN A 65 -19.53 22.31 -25.45
N GLY A 66 -19.38 21.76 -26.66
CA GLY A 66 -18.36 22.17 -27.63
C GLY A 66 -17.01 21.48 -27.45
N GLY A 67 -16.85 20.62 -26.45
CA GLY A 67 -15.65 19.82 -26.25
C GLY A 67 -15.49 18.72 -27.31
N LYS A 68 -14.27 18.21 -27.43
CA LYS A 68 -13.91 17.13 -28.36
C LYS A 68 -14.13 15.77 -27.70
N LEU A 69 -14.56 14.80 -28.50
CA LEU A 69 -14.70 13.40 -28.08
C LEU A 69 -13.69 12.54 -28.83
N VAL A 70 -12.85 11.81 -28.09
CA VAL A 70 -11.91 10.81 -28.63
C VAL A 70 -12.33 9.45 -28.10
N ILE A 71 -12.32 8.44 -28.96
CA ILE A 71 -12.66 7.06 -28.60
C ILE A 71 -11.49 6.15 -28.97
N ILE A 72 -10.99 5.41 -27.99
CA ILE A 72 -9.93 4.40 -28.17
C ILE A 72 -10.52 3.06 -27.76
N ASN A 73 -10.87 2.25 -28.75
CA ASN A 73 -11.44 0.94 -28.52
C ASN A 73 -11.23 0.02 -29.73
N LEU A 74 -10.92 -1.25 -29.47
CA LEU A 74 -10.75 -2.25 -30.53
C LEU A 74 -12.04 -2.46 -31.34
N GLN A 75 -13.19 -2.38 -30.67
CA GLN A 75 -14.50 -2.58 -31.29
C GLN A 75 -15.22 -1.25 -31.54
N LYS A 76 -16.14 -1.27 -32.50
CA LYS A 76 -17.06 -0.17 -32.79
C LYS A 76 -17.87 0.21 -31.54
N THR A 77 -18.08 1.50 -31.31
CA THR A 77 -18.88 1.99 -30.17
C THR A 77 -20.19 2.63 -30.61
N SER A 78 -21.13 2.80 -29.68
CA SER A 78 -22.41 3.45 -29.98
C SER A 78 -22.29 4.96 -30.28
N LEU A 79 -21.14 5.58 -29.97
CA LEU A 79 -20.91 7.02 -30.11
C LEU A 79 -19.89 7.38 -31.20
N ASP A 80 -19.46 6.42 -32.01
CA ASP A 80 -18.47 6.64 -33.07
C ASP A 80 -18.84 7.81 -33.99
N SER A 81 -20.12 7.95 -34.35
CA SER A 81 -20.60 9.05 -35.20
C SER A 81 -20.49 10.45 -34.56
N LEU A 82 -20.32 10.53 -33.24
CA LEU A 82 -20.13 11.78 -32.51
C LEU A 82 -18.65 12.08 -32.22
N ALA A 83 -17.78 11.08 -32.33
CA ALA A 83 -16.36 11.21 -32.04
C ALA A 83 -15.67 12.13 -33.05
N ASN A 84 -14.76 12.95 -32.53
CA ASN A 84 -13.84 13.74 -33.35
C ASN A 84 -12.66 12.89 -33.84
N LEU A 85 -12.29 11.85 -33.09
CA LEU A 85 -11.23 10.91 -33.43
C LEU A 85 -11.57 9.53 -32.88
N ILE A 86 -11.37 8.51 -33.69
CA ILE A 86 -11.55 7.10 -33.30
C ILE A 86 -10.23 6.39 -33.58
N ILE A 87 -9.74 5.65 -32.59
CA ILE A 87 -8.53 4.85 -32.69
C ILE A 87 -8.90 3.39 -32.37
N HIS A 88 -8.74 2.53 -33.37
CA HIS A 88 -8.97 1.09 -33.25
C HIS A 88 -7.68 0.35 -32.89
N GLU A 89 -7.24 0.52 -31.65
CA GLU A 89 -6.02 -0.11 -31.13
C GLU A 89 -6.16 -0.39 -29.63
N ARG A 90 -5.29 -1.23 -29.09
CA ARG A 90 -5.21 -1.47 -27.65
C ARG A 90 -4.82 -0.19 -26.91
N CYS A 91 -5.47 0.04 -25.76
CA CYS A 91 -5.28 1.27 -24.99
C CYS A 91 -3.85 1.42 -24.47
N ASP A 92 -3.17 0.32 -24.12
CA ASP A 92 -1.79 0.34 -23.64
C ASP A 92 -0.82 0.91 -24.68
N TYR A 93 -0.89 0.49 -25.94
CA TYR A 93 -0.04 1.03 -27.01
C TYR A 93 -0.31 2.52 -27.25
N VAL A 94 -1.58 2.91 -27.31
CA VAL A 94 -1.97 4.31 -27.54
C VAL A 94 -1.51 5.20 -26.39
N MET A 95 -1.70 4.76 -25.14
CA MET A 95 -1.27 5.53 -23.97
C MET A 95 0.25 5.62 -23.88
N LYS A 96 1.00 4.56 -24.17
CA LYS A 96 2.47 4.60 -24.23
C LYS A 96 2.95 5.64 -25.24
N TYR A 97 2.37 5.64 -26.44
CA TYR A 97 2.67 6.64 -27.46
C TYR A 97 2.32 8.08 -27.03
N ILE A 98 1.18 8.28 -26.36
CA ILE A 98 0.79 9.60 -25.83
C ILE A 98 1.79 10.08 -24.77
N LEU A 99 2.20 9.21 -23.85
CA LEU A 99 3.17 9.54 -22.81
C LEU A 99 4.51 9.97 -23.42
N GLU A 100 5.01 9.21 -24.40
CA GLU A 100 6.21 9.57 -25.17
C GLU A 100 6.07 10.95 -25.84
N LYS A 101 4.91 11.26 -26.43
CA LYS A 101 4.66 12.57 -27.06
C LYS A 101 4.51 13.73 -26.09
N LEU A 102 4.09 13.45 -24.86
CA LEU A 102 4.00 14.44 -23.78
C LEU A 102 5.32 14.60 -23.01
N ASN A 103 6.39 13.89 -23.41
CA ASN A 103 7.64 13.80 -22.65
C ASN A 103 7.39 13.39 -21.18
N LEU A 104 6.41 12.51 -20.97
CA LEU A 104 6.14 11.91 -19.67
C LEU A 104 6.80 10.54 -19.64
N GLU A 105 7.63 10.30 -18.64
CA GLU A 105 8.24 8.99 -18.43
C GLU A 105 7.16 8.01 -17.93
N PHE A 106 6.97 6.92 -18.67
CA PHE A 106 6.21 5.78 -18.18
C PHE A 106 7.17 4.88 -17.42
N ASP A 107 7.17 4.98 -16.09
CA ASP A 107 7.91 4.03 -15.28
C ASP A 107 7.14 2.70 -15.27
N GLU A 108 7.54 1.77 -16.14
CA GLU A 108 7.06 0.38 -16.14
C GLU A 108 7.27 -0.30 -14.76
N LYS A 109 8.15 0.25 -13.91
CA LYS A 109 8.41 -0.17 -12.52
C LYS A 109 7.70 0.70 -11.46
N SER A 110 6.95 1.71 -11.87
CA SER A 110 5.86 2.30 -11.06
C SER A 110 4.67 1.35 -11.10
N THR A 111 4.96 0.07 -10.85
CA THR A 111 4.02 -0.97 -10.58
C THR A 111 3.31 -0.55 -9.31
N LEU A 112 2.10 0.01 -9.46
CA LEU A 112 1.12 -0.05 -8.39
C LEU A 112 1.16 -1.49 -7.87
N PHE A 113 1.52 -1.66 -6.61
CA PHE A 113 1.64 -2.97 -6.00
C PHE A 113 0.35 -3.74 -6.26
N ASN A 114 0.43 -4.86 -6.99
CA ASN A 114 -0.74 -5.60 -7.42
C ASN A 114 -1.31 -6.39 -6.24
N ILE A 115 -2.05 -5.70 -5.38
CA ILE A 115 -2.62 -6.29 -4.16
C ILE A 115 -3.59 -7.44 -4.47
N SER A 116 -4.22 -7.46 -5.65
CA SER A 116 -5.16 -8.53 -6.02
C SER A 116 -4.50 -9.91 -6.03
N LYS A 117 -3.20 -9.97 -6.35
CA LYS A 117 -2.37 -11.19 -6.28
C LYS A 117 -2.29 -11.77 -4.86
N TYR A 118 -2.41 -10.92 -3.84
CA TYR A 118 -2.29 -11.27 -2.43
C TYR A 118 -3.61 -11.09 -1.67
N SER A 119 -4.72 -11.37 -2.36
CA SER A 119 -6.08 -11.32 -1.79
C SER A 119 -6.32 -12.38 -0.70
N HIS A 120 -5.58 -13.49 -0.72
CA HIS A 120 -5.65 -14.55 0.30
C HIS A 120 -5.01 -14.18 1.63
N VAL A 121 -4.15 -13.15 1.65
CA VAL A 121 -3.48 -12.68 2.86
C VAL A 121 -4.53 -12.10 3.79
N LYS A 122 -4.65 -12.69 4.98
CA LYS A 122 -5.64 -12.32 6.00
C LYS A 122 -5.16 -11.18 6.87
N LYS A 123 -3.88 -11.18 7.24
CA LYS A 123 -3.27 -10.14 8.11
C LYS A 123 -1.85 -9.82 7.68
N VAL A 124 -1.49 -8.54 7.78
CA VAL A 124 -0.11 -8.06 7.70
C VAL A 124 0.23 -7.39 9.02
N ILE A 125 1.27 -7.86 9.68
CA ILE A 125 1.68 -7.43 11.01
C ILE A 125 3.01 -6.67 10.88
N LEU A 126 3.02 -5.40 11.25
CA LEU A 126 4.23 -4.59 11.35
C LEU A 126 4.70 -4.60 12.80
N LEU A 127 5.88 -5.17 13.07
CA LEU A 127 6.52 -5.08 14.37
C LEU A 127 7.44 -3.87 14.36
N TYR A 128 7.03 -2.84 15.09
CA TYR A 128 7.81 -1.64 15.33
C TYR A 128 8.41 -1.68 16.73
N GLY A 129 9.68 -1.31 16.87
CA GLY A 129 10.32 -1.24 18.17
C GLY A 129 11.80 -0.93 18.07
N LYS A 130 12.30 -0.18 19.04
CA LYS A 130 13.72 0.23 19.10
C LYS A 130 14.65 -0.98 19.24
N SER A 131 15.94 -0.81 18.93
CA SER A 131 16.92 -1.90 19.04
C SER A 131 16.91 -2.52 20.46
N LYS A 132 16.97 -3.86 20.54
CA LYS A 132 16.90 -4.64 21.79
C LYS A 132 15.58 -4.53 22.58
N SER A 133 14.52 -4.00 21.98
CA SER A 133 13.15 -4.02 22.55
C SER A 133 12.56 -5.43 22.70
N GLY A 134 13.04 -6.40 21.92
CA GLY A 134 12.53 -7.79 21.91
C GLY A 134 11.63 -8.12 20.73
N LYS A 135 11.57 -7.26 19.71
CA LYS A 135 10.78 -7.49 18.49
C LYS A 135 11.03 -8.83 17.81
N ASP A 136 12.28 -9.26 17.71
CA ASP A 136 12.64 -10.51 17.05
C ASP A 136 12.14 -11.73 17.83
N TYR A 137 12.11 -11.62 19.17
CA TYR A 137 11.56 -12.65 20.03
C TYR A 137 10.05 -12.79 19.86
N ILE A 138 9.32 -11.67 19.83
CA ILE A 138 7.87 -11.66 19.59
C ILE A 138 7.56 -12.17 18.18
N GLY A 139 8.29 -11.73 17.15
CA GLY A 139 8.14 -12.22 15.78
C GLY A 139 8.30 -13.73 15.68
N LYS A 140 9.32 -14.31 16.32
CA LYS A 140 9.50 -15.77 16.39
C LYS A 140 8.34 -16.47 17.08
N LYS A 141 7.86 -15.94 18.21
CA LYS A 141 6.70 -16.49 18.92
C LYS A 141 5.43 -16.48 18.08
N LEU A 142 5.22 -15.45 17.26
CA LEU A 142 4.08 -15.40 16.36
C LEU A 142 4.16 -16.46 15.25
N ILE A 143 5.35 -16.72 14.70
CA ILE A 143 5.56 -17.77 13.68
C ILE A 143 5.34 -19.17 14.26
N GLU A 144 5.69 -19.40 15.53
CA GLU A 144 5.42 -20.68 16.21
C GLU A 144 3.92 -20.97 16.36
N GLN A 145 3.07 -19.94 16.33
CA GLN A 145 1.65 -20.03 16.66
C GLN A 145 0.74 -19.85 15.44
N PHE A 146 1.24 -19.19 14.39
CA PHE A 146 0.47 -18.89 13.19
C PHE A 146 1.24 -19.36 11.93
N PRO A 147 0.53 -19.76 10.86
CA PRO A 147 1.13 -19.94 9.55
C PRO A 147 1.51 -18.57 8.98
N ALA A 148 2.63 -18.03 9.45
CA ALA A 148 3.09 -16.68 9.16
C ALA A 148 4.46 -16.67 8.49
N LEU A 149 4.63 -15.75 7.55
CA LEU A 149 5.89 -15.47 6.87
C LEU A 149 6.58 -14.27 7.52
N LEU A 150 7.82 -14.45 7.96
CA LEU A 150 8.66 -13.35 8.43
C LEU A 150 9.40 -12.72 7.26
N LEU A 151 9.30 -11.40 7.12
CA LEU A 151 9.92 -10.62 6.08
C LEU A 151 10.77 -9.51 6.69
N HIS A 152 11.87 -9.19 6.01
CA HIS A 152 12.84 -8.18 6.40
C HIS A 152 13.14 -7.25 5.23
N ILE A 153 12.81 -5.97 5.36
CA ILE A 153 13.09 -4.96 4.33
C ILE A 153 14.61 -4.79 4.14
N ASN A 154 15.37 -4.79 5.24
CA ASN A 154 16.83 -4.59 5.18
C ASN A 154 17.55 -5.76 4.51
N GLU A 155 17.01 -6.98 4.62
CA GLU A 155 17.58 -8.14 3.94
C GLU A 155 17.42 -8.00 2.42
N SER A 156 16.23 -7.61 1.97
CA SER A 156 15.96 -7.36 0.56
C SER A 156 16.72 -6.16 0.00
N LEU A 157 16.88 -5.10 0.80
CA LEU A 157 17.74 -3.96 0.49
C LEU A 157 19.18 -4.40 0.24
N LYS A 158 19.72 -5.23 1.13
CA LYS A 158 21.09 -5.76 1.04
C LYS A 158 21.29 -6.57 -0.24
N VAL A 159 20.37 -7.51 -0.50
CA VAL A 159 20.39 -8.34 -1.72
C VAL A 159 20.33 -7.49 -2.99
N GLU A 160 19.52 -6.43 -2.99
CA GLU A 160 19.42 -5.54 -4.15
C GLU A 160 20.66 -4.66 -4.32
N TYR A 161 21.23 -4.16 -3.23
CA TYR A 161 22.45 -3.36 -3.24
C TYR A 161 23.64 -4.16 -3.78
N ASP A 162 23.83 -5.40 -3.30
CA ASP A 162 24.94 -6.29 -3.68
C ASP A 162 24.90 -6.63 -5.16
N LYS A 163 23.71 -6.85 -5.73
CA LYS A 163 23.55 -7.11 -7.17
C LYS A 163 24.03 -5.97 -8.07
N ILE A 164 23.91 -4.73 -7.60
CA ILE A 164 24.24 -3.54 -8.39
C ILE A 164 25.69 -3.13 -8.19
N HIS A 165 26.17 -3.14 -6.95
CA HIS A 165 27.45 -2.52 -6.59
C HIS A 165 28.61 -3.51 -6.51
N ASN A 166 28.34 -4.81 -6.43
CA ASN A 166 29.36 -5.88 -6.36
C ASN A 166 30.52 -5.52 -5.38
N GLU A 167 30.19 -4.87 -4.26
CA GLU A 167 31.12 -4.36 -3.25
C GLU A 167 31.39 -5.43 -2.19
N ASP A 168 32.66 -5.56 -1.77
CA ASP A 168 33.03 -6.39 -0.63
C ASP A 168 32.55 -5.78 0.70
N LEU A 169 32.25 -6.65 1.67
CA LEU A 169 31.87 -6.27 3.03
C LEU A 169 33.00 -5.49 3.70
N SER A 170 32.89 -4.16 3.67
CA SER A 170 33.82 -3.20 4.28
C SER A 170 33.12 -2.35 5.35
N ASP A 171 33.89 -1.64 6.18
CA ASP A 171 33.36 -0.74 7.21
C ASP A 171 32.52 0.42 6.61
N THR A 172 32.67 0.70 5.32
CA THR A 172 31.88 1.71 4.58
C THR A 172 30.60 1.15 3.97
N TYR A 173 30.46 -0.17 3.86
CA TYR A 173 29.34 -0.84 3.19
C TYR A 173 27.97 -0.39 3.73
N GLN A 174 27.78 -0.44 5.05
CA GLN A 174 26.51 -0.06 5.67
C GLN A 174 26.16 1.42 5.41
N LYS A 175 27.15 2.31 5.44
CA LYS A 175 26.95 3.74 5.20
C LYS A 175 26.58 4.01 3.74
N ASN A 176 27.22 3.32 2.81
CA ASN A 176 26.93 3.46 1.38
C ASN A 176 25.54 2.90 1.05
N MET A 177 25.19 1.73 1.60
CA MET A 177 23.88 1.11 1.42
C MET A 177 22.75 2.00 1.94
N ILE A 178 22.90 2.63 3.11
CA ILE A 178 21.91 3.58 3.65
C ILE A 178 21.77 4.81 2.76
N LYS A 179 22.89 5.40 2.30
CA LYS A 179 22.84 6.55 1.38
C LYS A 179 22.13 6.20 0.06
N TRP A 180 22.40 5.01 -0.45
CA TRP A 180 21.75 4.51 -1.65
C TRP A 180 20.26 4.25 -1.45
N GLU A 181 19.87 3.67 -0.30
CA GLU A 181 18.47 3.51 0.10
C GLU A 181 17.76 4.86 0.12
N GLU A 182 18.35 5.88 0.73
CA GLU A 182 17.79 7.25 0.79
C GLU A 182 17.67 7.90 -0.58
N GLU A 183 18.63 7.67 -1.47
CA GLU A 183 18.57 8.13 -2.86
C GLU A 183 17.42 7.47 -3.62
N LYS A 184 17.27 6.14 -3.52
CA LYS A 184 16.20 5.41 -4.19
C LYS A 184 14.82 5.66 -3.58
N CYS A 185 14.75 5.92 -2.28
CA CYS A 185 13.52 6.35 -1.63
C CYS A 185 13.07 7.77 -2.04
N ARG A 186 13.98 8.64 -2.52
CA ARG A 186 13.61 9.95 -3.08
C ARG A 186 12.93 9.82 -4.44
N GLU A 187 13.34 8.84 -5.24
CA GLU A 187 12.68 8.49 -6.52
C GLU A 187 11.35 7.79 -6.27
N ASP A 188 11.34 6.76 -5.42
CA ASP A 188 10.16 5.98 -5.07
C ASP A 188 10.18 5.57 -3.58
N PRO A 189 9.36 6.23 -2.74
CA PRO A 189 9.31 5.98 -1.30
C PRO A 189 8.89 4.55 -0.89
N THR A 190 8.31 3.78 -1.81
CA THR A 190 7.71 2.46 -1.51
C THR A 190 8.46 1.31 -2.15
N ARG A 191 9.56 1.61 -2.86
CA ARG A 191 10.34 0.67 -3.66
C ARG A 191 10.75 -0.58 -2.89
N PHE A 192 11.36 -0.41 -1.72
CA PHE A 192 11.91 -1.55 -0.97
C PHE A 192 10.84 -2.44 -0.34
N CYS A 193 9.66 -1.89 -0.03
CA CYS A 193 8.51 -2.71 0.36
C CYS A 193 8.07 -3.63 -0.79
N ARG A 194 8.03 -3.13 -2.04
CA ARG A 194 7.68 -3.93 -3.21
C ARG A 194 8.76 -4.97 -3.51
N ILE A 195 10.03 -4.57 -3.56
CA ILE A 195 11.16 -5.47 -3.80
C ILE A 195 11.18 -6.61 -2.77
N MET A 196 10.95 -6.31 -1.50
CA MET A 196 10.88 -7.34 -0.45
C MET A 196 9.81 -8.39 -0.74
N ILE A 197 8.62 -7.98 -1.17
CA ILE A 197 7.53 -8.89 -1.49
C ILE A 197 7.82 -9.66 -2.78
N GLU A 198 8.36 -9.00 -3.81
CA GLU A 198 8.70 -9.60 -5.10
C GLU A 198 9.82 -10.64 -4.99
N GLN A 199 10.86 -10.37 -4.20
CA GLN A 199 11.93 -11.34 -3.92
C GLN A 199 11.42 -12.58 -3.18
N ASN A 200 10.33 -12.43 -2.40
CA ASN A 200 9.70 -13.50 -1.61
C ASN A 200 8.37 -13.98 -2.22
N ASP A 201 8.12 -13.74 -3.50
CA ASP A 201 6.79 -13.85 -4.11
C ASP A 201 6.10 -15.20 -3.88
N GLN A 202 6.83 -16.30 -4.09
CA GLN A 202 6.31 -17.66 -3.90
C GLN A 202 5.92 -17.93 -2.45
N LEU A 203 6.71 -17.43 -1.49
CA LEU A 203 6.42 -17.55 -0.07
C LEU A 203 5.23 -16.66 0.30
N CYS A 204 5.20 -15.42 -0.16
CA CYS A 204 4.09 -14.49 0.03
C CYS A 204 2.74 -15.09 -0.46
N LEU A 205 2.76 -15.83 -1.57
CA LEU A 205 1.60 -16.57 -2.09
C LEU A 205 1.18 -17.76 -1.22
N SER A 206 2.10 -18.32 -0.43
CA SER A 206 1.86 -19.53 0.37
C SER A 206 1.35 -19.25 1.78
N TYR A 207 1.67 -18.08 2.35
CA TYR A 207 1.35 -17.74 3.73
C TYR A 207 0.21 -16.72 3.85
N PRO A 208 -0.81 -16.99 4.69
CA PRO A 208 -1.95 -16.08 4.89
C PRO A 208 -1.64 -14.92 5.85
N ILE A 209 -0.55 -14.97 6.62
CA ILE A 209 -0.14 -13.91 7.54
C ILE A 209 1.30 -13.52 7.23
N TRP A 210 1.55 -12.21 7.11
CA TRP A 210 2.90 -11.69 6.93
C TRP A 210 3.32 -10.87 8.14
N ILE A 211 4.57 -11.01 8.55
CA ILE A 211 5.17 -10.28 9.68
C ILE A 211 6.38 -9.53 9.14
N ILE A 212 6.36 -8.20 9.22
CA ILE A 212 7.48 -7.34 8.82
C ILE A 212 8.10 -6.78 10.11
N SER A 213 9.39 -7.07 10.34
CA SER A 213 10.01 -6.87 11.66
C SER A 213 11.00 -5.72 11.76
N ASP A 214 11.27 -5.05 10.66
CA ASP A 214 12.34 -4.05 10.56
C ASP A 214 11.91 -2.77 9.84
N ILE A 215 10.64 -2.41 10.05
CA ILE A 215 10.08 -1.10 9.69
C ILE A 215 10.84 0.01 10.43
N LYS A 216 11.27 1.01 9.69
CA LYS A 216 12.09 2.14 10.13
C LYS A 216 11.55 3.51 9.69
N LEU A 217 10.62 3.56 8.75
CA LEU A 217 10.15 4.81 8.15
C LEU A 217 8.63 4.85 8.02
N TYR A 218 8.04 6.05 8.21
CA TYR A 218 6.58 6.23 8.13
C TYR A 218 6.01 5.86 6.75
N ARG A 219 6.79 6.10 5.70
CA ARG A 219 6.47 5.78 4.30
C ARG A 219 6.29 4.27 4.06
N GLU A 220 6.99 3.42 4.80
CA GLU A 220 6.79 1.96 4.75
C GLU A 220 5.44 1.57 5.36
N ILE A 221 5.08 2.21 6.48
CA ILE A 221 3.75 2.01 7.12
C ILE A 221 2.64 2.46 6.16
N GLU A 222 2.79 3.62 5.54
CA GLU A 222 1.80 4.14 4.58
C GLU A 222 1.63 3.22 3.37
N PHE A 223 2.70 2.59 2.88
CA PHE A 223 2.61 1.57 1.83
C PHE A 223 1.65 0.45 2.27
N PHE A 224 1.91 -0.21 3.40
CA PHE A 224 1.06 -1.32 3.84
C PHE A 224 -0.36 -0.87 4.19
N LYS A 225 -0.53 0.34 4.73
CA LYS A 225 -1.85 0.91 5.03
C LYS A 225 -2.66 1.20 3.78
N THR A 226 -1.99 1.63 2.70
CA THR A 226 -2.60 1.89 1.40
C THR A 226 -3.09 0.61 0.72
N TYR A 227 -2.41 -0.52 0.90
CA TYR A 227 -2.75 -1.75 0.17
C TYR A 227 -3.49 -2.80 1.01
N PHE A 228 -3.24 -2.89 2.32
CA PHE A 228 -3.82 -3.92 3.18
C PHE A 228 -4.94 -3.41 4.08
N HIS A 229 -5.08 -2.10 4.26
CA HIS A 229 -6.19 -1.45 4.97
C HIS A 229 -6.51 -2.10 6.32
N ASP A 230 -7.69 -2.72 6.44
CA ASP A 230 -8.25 -3.40 7.62
C ASP A 230 -7.52 -4.70 7.99
N ARG A 231 -6.70 -5.23 7.08
CA ARG A 231 -5.83 -6.39 7.33
C ARG A 231 -4.50 -6.01 7.99
N LEU A 232 -4.20 -4.72 8.14
CA LEU A 232 -2.96 -4.25 8.74
C LEU A 232 -3.07 -4.18 10.27
N LEU A 233 -2.08 -4.74 10.96
CA LEU A 233 -1.87 -4.56 12.40
C LEU A 233 -0.49 -3.96 12.63
N ILE A 234 -0.43 -2.84 13.34
CA ILE A 234 0.82 -2.17 13.70
C ILE A 234 1.05 -2.39 15.20
N ILE A 235 2.06 -3.20 15.54
CA ILE A 235 2.41 -3.56 16.90
C ILE A 235 3.66 -2.79 17.30
N HIS A 236 3.53 -1.90 18.30
CA HIS A 236 4.67 -1.25 18.91
C HIS A 236 5.19 -2.09 20.07
N ILE A 237 6.49 -2.35 20.10
CA ILE A 237 7.16 -3.13 21.14
C ILE A 237 8.05 -2.17 21.92
N GLU A 238 7.61 -1.89 23.14
CA GLU A 238 8.21 -0.90 24.01
C GLU A 238 9.01 -1.59 25.12
N ALA A 239 10.24 -1.13 25.33
CA ALA A 239 11.07 -1.55 26.44
C ALA A 239 11.82 -0.33 26.98
N SER A 240 11.90 -0.22 28.31
CA SER A 240 12.68 0.82 28.98
C SER A 240 14.16 0.75 28.59
N ASN A 241 14.82 1.91 28.63
CA ASN A 241 16.24 2.01 28.31
C ASN A 241 17.09 1.09 29.22
N ASP A 242 16.77 0.99 30.51
CA ASP A 242 17.49 0.13 31.45
C ASP A 242 17.46 -1.34 31.04
N ILE A 243 16.29 -1.81 30.58
CA ILE A 243 16.11 -3.20 30.14
C ILE A 243 16.80 -3.45 28.80
N ARG A 244 16.75 -2.48 27.89
CA ARG A 244 17.51 -2.54 26.64
C ARG A 244 19.02 -2.62 26.94
N GLN A 245 19.53 -1.83 27.89
CA GLN A 245 20.93 -1.86 28.32
C GLN A 245 21.33 -3.22 28.91
N LYS A 246 20.48 -3.81 29.78
CA LYS A 246 20.69 -5.18 30.28
C LYS A 246 20.80 -6.22 29.15
N ARG A 247 20.18 -5.98 27.99
CA ARG A 247 20.24 -6.83 26.78
C ARG A 247 21.39 -6.46 25.83
N GLY A 248 22.35 -5.65 26.30
CA GLY A 248 23.53 -5.23 25.56
C GLY A 248 23.28 -4.07 24.58
N TRP A 249 22.28 -3.23 24.84
CA TRP A 249 22.09 -1.98 24.08
C TRP A 249 23.05 -0.89 24.57
N ASN A 250 23.73 -0.22 23.63
CA ASN A 250 24.64 0.90 23.90
C ASN A 250 24.11 2.19 23.26
N LEU A 251 24.12 3.29 24.02
CA LEU A 251 23.55 4.58 23.63
C LEU A 251 24.10 5.15 22.29
N GLN A 252 25.35 4.83 21.94
CA GLN A 252 26.02 5.30 20.72
C GLN A 252 25.57 4.58 19.43
N SER A 253 24.80 3.48 19.55
CA SER A 253 24.40 2.62 18.43
C SER A 253 22.97 2.82 17.94
N ASP A 254 22.18 3.67 18.62
CA ASP A 254 20.81 3.96 18.19
C ASP A 254 20.85 5.05 17.12
N ILE A 255 20.47 4.68 15.90
CA ILE A 255 19.98 5.65 14.92
C ILE A 255 18.68 6.20 15.53
N ASP A 256 18.64 7.50 15.78
CA ASP A 256 17.49 8.15 16.40
C ASP A 256 16.31 8.15 15.41
N TYR A 257 15.44 7.14 15.50
CA TYR A 257 14.20 7.04 14.71
C TYR A 257 13.11 8.01 15.20
N SER A 258 13.49 9.17 15.74
CA SER A 258 12.61 10.14 16.39
C SER A 258 11.54 10.75 15.49
N GLU A 259 11.60 10.52 14.17
CA GLU A 259 10.56 10.93 13.21
C GLU A 259 9.26 10.11 13.29
N LEU A 260 9.30 8.86 13.76
CA LEU A 260 8.12 7.97 13.80
C LEU A 260 7.26 8.14 15.05
N ASP A 261 7.81 8.69 16.14
CA ASP A 261 7.17 8.65 17.47
C ASP A 261 5.97 9.62 17.62
N LYS A 262 5.58 10.36 16.57
CA LYS A 262 4.43 11.28 16.61
C LYS A 262 3.38 10.90 15.56
N ASN A 263 2.31 10.24 16.03
CA ASN A 263 1.03 9.98 15.33
C ASN A 263 0.86 8.67 14.56
N ILE A 264 1.58 7.60 14.90
CA ILE A 264 1.27 6.27 14.32
C ILE A 264 0.06 5.67 15.04
N PRO A 265 -0.96 5.18 14.30
CA PRO A 265 -2.12 4.53 14.89
C PRO A 265 -1.80 3.09 15.31
N TRP A 266 -1.12 2.93 16.45
CA TRP A 266 -0.78 1.62 17.01
C TRP A 266 -2.04 0.77 17.19
N SER A 267 -2.04 -0.44 16.63
CA SER A 267 -3.10 -1.43 16.85
C SER A 267 -2.92 -2.11 18.20
N PHE A 268 -1.68 -2.28 18.64
CA PHE A 268 -1.32 -2.85 19.94
C PHE A 268 0.02 -2.30 20.41
N VAL A 269 0.19 -2.10 21.71
CA VAL A 269 1.48 -1.77 22.33
C VAL A 269 1.85 -2.89 23.28
N PHE A 270 2.97 -3.56 23.01
CA PHE A 270 3.52 -4.63 23.82
C PHE A 270 4.63 -4.08 24.70
N PHE A 271 4.40 -4.04 26.00
CA PHE A 271 5.39 -3.61 26.98
C PHE A 271 6.23 -4.82 27.41
N ASN A 272 7.53 -4.74 27.17
CA ASN A 272 8.50 -5.81 27.41
C ASN A 272 9.47 -5.43 28.53
N ASN A 273 8.93 -5.03 29.68
CA ASN A 273 9.67 -4.79 30.91
C ASN A 273 9.52 -5.96 31.90
N GLU A 274 10.43 -6.03 32.89
CA GLU A 274 10.47 -7.14 33.88
C GLU A 274 9.19 -7.27 34.71
N GLN A 275 8.48 -6.16 34.92
CA GLN A 275 7.23 -6.08 35.68
C GLN A 275 5.97 -6.34 34.84
N ASP A 276 6.10 -6.41 33.53
CA ASP A 276 4.95 -6.54 32.63
C ASP A 276 4.54 -8.00 32.47
N ASN A 277 3.23 -8.27 32.46
CA ASN A 277 2.71 -9.62 32.27
C ASN A 277 2.80 -10.04 30.81
N PHE A 278 3.89 -10.70 30.44
CA PHE A 278 4.14 -11.17 29.08
C PHE A 278 3.03 -12.09 28.55
N ASN A 279 2.57 -13.06 29.35
CA ASN A 279 1.61 -14.07 28.90
C ASN A 279 0.22 -13.48 28.64
N GLU A 280 -0.20 -12.52 29.47
CA GLU A 280 -1.48 -11.82 29.31
C GLU A 280 -1.47 -10.95 28.04
N GLN A 281 -0.43 -10.14 27.85
CA GLN A 281 -0.28 -9.34 26.63
C GLN A 281 -0.19 -10.21 25.37
N MET A 282 0.51 -11.34 25.45
CA MET A 282 0.57 -12.29 24.33
C MET A 282 -0.82 -12.84 24.01
N ASN A 283 -1.58 -13.28 25.02
CA ASN A 283 -2.94 -13.79 24.82
C ASN A 283 -3.87 -12.75 24.18
N ASP A 284 -3.78 -11.49 24.60
CA ASP A 284 -4.58 -10.41 24.00
C ASP A 284 -4.14 -10.10 22.58
N LEU A 285 -2.84 -10.12 22.30
CA LEU A 285 -2.32 -10.01 20.94
C LEU A 285 -2.82 -11.16 20.04
N MET A 286 -2.86 -12.40 20.54
CA MET A 286 -3.40 -13.54 19.80
C MET A 286 -4.87 -13.35 19.44
N LYS A 287 -5.68 -12.77 20.34
CA LYS A 287 -7.09 -12.48 20.07
C LYS A 287 -7.25 -11.47 18.94
N ILE A 288 -6.43 -10.43 18.93
CA ILE A 288 -6.45 -9.37 17.89
C ILE A 288 -6.02 -9.92 16.52
N ILE A 289 -5.04 -10.82 16.48
CA ILE A 289 -4.61 -11.44 15.23
C ILE A 289 -5.70 -12.37 14.67
N ASN A 290 -6.44 -13.06 15.54
CA ASN A 290 -7.53 -13.96 15.16
C ASN A 290 -8.86 -13.26 14.83
N SER A 291 -9.04 -11.99 15.21
CA SER A 291 -10.24 -11.20 14.90
C SER A 291 -10.22 -10.65 13.47
#